data_AF-A0A415ME31-F1
#
_entry.id   AF-A0A415ME31-F1
#
_cell.length_a   1.000
_cell.length_b   1.000
_cell.length_c   1.000
_cell.angle_alpha   90.00
_cell.angle_beta   90.00
_cell.angle_gamma   90.00
#
_symmetry.space_group_name_H-M   'P 1'
#
loop_
_entity.id
_entity.type
_entity.pdbx_description
1 polymer ?
#
loop_
_entity_poly.entity_id
_entity_poly.type
_entity_poly.pdbx_seq_one_letter_code
_entity_poly.pdbx_strand_id
1 'polypeptide(L)'
;MAGFISKQPNGLYCRFSSVTDCPTAWNMTREDYINMKMQEAKEDAEDVLDNYLKPFDMVVDMYYPNNMTKEEFDEFLEETGYSKGE
;
A
#
# COMPACT_ATOMS: atom_id res chain seq x y z
N MET A 1 9.18 -2.93 -5.76
CA MET A 1 9.10 -4.41 -5.81
C MET A 1 10.45 -4.96 -6.20
N ALA A 2 11.14 -5.66 -5.30
CA ALA A 2 12.53 -6.02 -5.48
C ALA A 2 12.75 -7.55 -5.40
N GLY A 3 12.01 -8.28 -6.25
CA GLY A 3 12.06 -9.74 -6.31
C GLY A 3 10.96 -10.35 -7.16
N PHE A 4 11.00 -11.67 -7.35
CA PHE A 4 9.99 -12.45 -8.07
C PHE A 4 9.72 -13.81 -7.42
N ILE A 5 8.59 -14.42 -7.77
CA ILE A 5 8.24 -15.80 -7.39
C ILE A 5 8.46 -16.74 -8.56
N SER A 6 9.04 -17.90 -8.28
CA SER A 6 9.20 -18.99 -9.24
C SER A 6 8.66 -20.30 -8.67
N LYS A 7 8.08 -21.14 -9.54
CA LYS A 7 7.68 -22.49 -9.19
C LYS A 7 8.90 -23.40 -9.27
N GLN A 8 9.12 -24.17 -8.21
CA GLN A 8 10.23 -25.09 -8.08
C GLN A 8 9.95 -26.42 -8.78
N PRO A 9 11.01 -27.21 -9.10
CA PRO A 9 10.85 -28.56 -9.66
C PRO A 9 10.01 -29.52 -8.79
N ASN A 10 10.00 -29.33 -7.46
CA ASN A 10 9.19 -30.13 -6.52
C ASN A 10 7.72 -29.69 -6.46
N GLY A 11 7.32 -28.68 -7.24
CA GLY A 11 5.94 -28.17 -7.28
C GLY A 11 5.63 -27.04 -6.30
N LEU A 12 6.53 -26.72 -5.36
CA LEU A 12 6.40 -25.63 -4.39
C LEU A 12 6.90 -24.29 -4.97
N TYR A 13 6.91 -23.22 -4.18
CA TYR A 13 7.30 -21.88 -4.60
C TYR A 13 8.59 -21.39 -3.94
N CYS A 14 9.34 -20.58 -4.69
CA CYS A 14 10.55 -19.87 -4.27
C CYS A 14 10.37 -18.37 -4.48
N ARG A 15 10.78 -17.55 -3.51
CA ARG A 15 10.96 -16.10 -3.66
C ARG A 15 12.43 -15.79 -3.86
N PHE A 16 12.73 -15.10 -4.95
CA PHE A 16 14.05 -14.54 -5.22
C PHE A 16 14.02 -13.03 -5.00
N SER A 17 15.02 -12.49 -4.32
CA SER A 17 15.19 -11.05 -4.10
C SER A 17 16.19 -10.50 -5.10
N SER A 18 15.81 -9.45 -5.82
CA SER A 18 16.73 -8.71 -6.70
C SER A 18 17.54 -7.65 -5.96
N VAL A 19 17.33 -7.47 -4.64
CA VAL A 19 18.15 -6.58 -3.80
C VAL A 19 19.39 -7.32 -3.30
N THR A 20 19.20 -8.58 -2.94
CA THR A 20 20.22 -9.43 -2.30
C THR A 20 20.73 -10.53 -3.24
N ASP A 21 20.25 -10.55 -4.48
CA ASP A 21 20.57 -11.51 -5.54
C ASP A 21 20.51 -12.98 -5.09
N CYS A 22 19.54 -13.32 -4.22
CA CYS A 22 19.43 -14.67 -3.67
C CYS A 22 17.98 -15.06 -3.33
N PRO A 23 17.70 -16.39 -3.24
CA PRO A 23 16.45 -16.89 -2.67
C PRO A 23 16.28 -16.45 -1.22
N THR A 24 15.16 -15.82 -0.90
CA THR A 24 14.83 -15.39 0.48
C THR A 24 13.81 -16.30 1.16
N ALA A 25 13.05 -17.05 0.37
CA ALA A 25 12.10 -18.05 0.85
C ALA A 25 11.96 -19.16 -0.19
N TRP A 26 11.79 -20.41 0.23
CA TRP A 26 11.67 -21.57 -0.65
C TRP A 26 10.80 -22.64 0.01
N ASN A 27 10.37 -23.63 -0.79
CA ASN A 27 9.46 -24.70 -0.37
C ASN A 27 8.13 -24.17 0.19
N MET A 28 7.70 -23.00 -0.28
CA MET A 28 6.41 -22.43 0.13
C MET A 28 5.28 -23.12 -0.62
N THR A 29 4.20 -23.42 0.08
CA THR A 29 2.93 -23.75 -0.55
C THR A 29 2.27 -22.49 -1.14
N ARG A 30 1.20 -22.68 -1.90
CA ARG A 30 0.39 -21.56 -2.38
C ARG A 30 -0.16 -20.73 -1.22
N GLU A 31 -0.58 -21.41 -0.16
CA GLU A 31 -1.16 -20.77 1.03
C GLU A 31 -0.10 -19.98 1.79
N ASP A 32 1.09 -20.53 2.00
CA ASP A 32 2.20 -19.83 2.66
C ASP A 32 2.53 -18.51 1.95
N TYR A 33 2.62 -18.54 0.61
CA TYR A 33 2.90 -17.35 -0.17
C TYR A 33 1.79 -16.30 -0.05
N ILE A 34 0.53 -16.72 -0.08
CA ILE A 34 -0.62 -15.80 0.07
C ILE A 34 -0.62 -15.19 1.47
N ASN A 35 -0.45 -16.00 2.52
CA ASN A 35 -0.43 -15.52 3.90
C ASN A 35 0.73 -14.55 4.13
N MET A 36 1.92 -14.86 3.60
CA MET A 36 3.05 -13.94 3.62
C MET A 36 2.70 -12.60 2.97
N LYS A 37 2.04 -12.60 1.81
CA LYS A 37 1.62 -11.36 1.13
C LYS A 37 0.52 -10.60 1.87
N MET A 38 -0.41 -11.29 2.52
CA MET A 38 -1.42 -10.66 3.35
C MET A 38 -0.78 -9.97 4.56
N GLN A 39 0.19 -10.61 5.19
CA GLN A 39 0.90 -10.04 6.33
C GLN A 39 1.76 -8.84 5.91
N GLU A 40 2.56 -8.95 4.83
CA GLU A 40 3.34 -7.83 4.29
C GLU A 40 2.42 -6.63 3.98
N ALA A 41 1.28 -6.86 3.32
CA ALA A 41 0.35 -5.78 2.98
C ALA A 41 -0.29 -5.14 4.22
N LYS A 42 -0.54 -5.93 5.27
CA LYS A 42 -1.06 -5.42 6.54
C LYS A 42 -0.01 -4.55 7.25
N GLU A 43 1.22 -5.05 7.36
CA GLU A 43 2.32 -4.32 8.00
C GLU A 43 2.62 -3.02 7.25
N ASP A 44 2.67 -3.04 5.92
CA ASP A 44 2.84 -1.83 5.11
C ASP A 44 1.69 -0.82 5.34
N ALA A 45 0.45 -1.28 5.45
CA ALA A 45 -0.70 -0.41 5.71
C ALA A 45 -0.65 0.21 7.11
N GLU A 46 -0.30 -0.58 8.14
CA GLU A 46 -0.10 -0.09 9.51
C GLU A 46 1.04 0.93 9.57
N ASP A 47 2.18 0.65 8.92
CA ASP A 47 3.32 1.57 8.85
C ASP A 47 2.96 2.91 8.19
N VAL A 48 2.15 2.89 7.13
CA VAL A 48 1.67 4.12 6.50
C VAL A 48 0.83 4.95 7.46
N LEU A 49 -0.07 4.32 8.23
CA LEU A 49 -0.94 5.02 9.18
C LEU A 49 -0.15 5.55 10.38
N ASP A 50 0.85 4.81 10.85
CA ASP A 50 1.62 5.17 12.05
C ASP A 50 2.74 6.17 11.75
N ASN A 51 3.43 6.03 10.62
CA ASN A 51 4.68 6.77 10.34
C ASN A 51 4.60 7.72 9.14
N TYR A 52 3.67 7.53 8.21
CA TYR A 52 3.61 8.30 6.97
C TYR A 52 2.30 9.06 6.75
N LEU A 53 1.38 9.03 7.72
CA LEU A 53 0.11 9.73 7.65
C LEU A 53 0.33 11.24 7.46
N LYS A 54 -0.30 11.79 6.42
CA LYS A 54 -0.18 13.21 6.07
C LYS A 54 -1.31 14.02 6.69
N PRO A 55 -1.06 15.30 7.03
CA PRO A 55 -2.13 16.18 7.50
C PRO A 55 -3.18 16.37 6.41
N PHE A 56 -4.44 16.55 6.83
CA PHE A 56 -5.56 16.69 5.89
C PHE A 56 -5.44 17.95 5.02
N ASP A 57 -4.78 19.00 5.50
CA ASP A 57 -4.49 20.23 4.74
C ASP A 57 -3.81 19.93 3.38
N MET A 58 -2.99 18.88 3.30
CA MET A 58 -2.38 18.47 2.03
C MET A 58 -3.41 18.04 0.99
N VAL A 59 -4.55 17.48 1.41
CA VAL A 59 -5.65 17.12 0.51
C VAL A 59 -6.24 18.39 -0.13
N VAL A 60 -6.40 19.44 0.67
CA VAL A 60 -6.89 20.74 0.21
C VAL A 60 -5.88 21.42 -0.71
N ASP A 61 -4.59 21.40 -0.35
CA ASP A 61 -3.52 22.05 -1.12
C ASP A 61 -3.27 21.34 -2.47
N MET A 62 -3.48 20.03 -2.54
CA MET A 62 -3.28 19.24 -3.76
C MET A 62 -4.53 19.13 -4.64
N TYR A 63 -5.67 19.63 -4.17
CA TYR A 63 -6.92 19.56 -4.93
C TYR A 63 -6.84 20.36 -6.23
N TYR A 64 -7.30 19.73 -7.32
CA TYR A 64 -7.45 20.39 -8.62
C TYR A 64 -8.72 19.87 -9.32
N PRO A 65 -9.56 20.74 -9.91
CA PRO A 65 -10.88 20.39 -10.43
C PRO A 65 -10.83 19.66 -11.79
N ASN A 66 -10.02 18.61 -11.90
CA ASN A 66 -9.91 17.79 -13.12
C ASN A 66 -10.90 16.62 -13.12
N ASN A 67 -11.07 15.98 -11.96
CA ASN A 67 -11.85 14.73 -11.83
C ASN A 67 -12.97 14.81 -10.77
N MET A 68 -13.02 15.93 -10.06
CA MET A 68 -14.02 16.25 -9.04
C MET A 68 -14.27 17.75 -9.19
N THR A 69 -15.54 18.14 -9.23
CA THR A 69 -15.93 19.55 -9.30
C THR A 69 -15.66 20.24 -7.97
N LYS A 70 -15.61 21.57 -7.98
CA LYS A 70 -15.40 22.33 -6.74
C LYS A 70 -16.56 22.10 -5.76
N GLU A 71 -17.78 22.05 -6.28
CA GLU A 71 -18.98 21.80 -5.48
C GLU A 71 -18.92 20.44 -4.78
N GLU A 72 -18.52 19.38 -5.49
CA GLU A 72 -18.34 18.03 -4.90
C GLU A 72 -17.21 18.00 -3.86
N PHE A 73 -16.11 18.74 -4.10
CA PHE A 73 -15.01 18.81 -3.15
C PHE A 73 -15.40 19.61 -1.89
N ASP A 74 -16.14 20.71 -2.05
CA ASP A 74 -16.64 21.51 -0.93
C ASP A 74 -17.62 20.66 -0.06
N GLU A 75 -18.50 19.86 -0.67
CA GLU A 75 -19.36 18.89 0.04
C GLU A 75 -18.54 17.85 0.82
N PHE A 76 -17.49 17.30 0.21
CA PHE A 76 -16.54 16.39 0.89
C PHE A 76 -15.85 17.05 2.10
N LEU A 77 -15.44 18.31 1.99
CA LEU A 77 -14.84 19.04 3.12
C LEU A 77 -15.86 19.25 4.26
N GLU A 78 -17.11 19.55 3.93
CA GLU A 78 -18.19 19.67 4.92
C GLU A 78 -18.47 18.33 5.62
N GLU A 79 -18.57 17.23 4.86
CA GLU A 79 -18.81 15.89 5.41
C GLU A 79 -17.69 15.42 6.36
N THR A 80 -16.44 15.77 6.05
CA THR A 80 -15.28 15.44 6.88
C THR A 80 -15.15 16.34 8.11
N GLY A 81 -16.03 17.34 8.26
CA GLY A 81 -15.98 18.33 9.33
C GLY A 81 -14.76 19.25 9.24
N TYR A 82 -14.16 19.36 8.06
CA TYR A 82 -13.00 20.20 7.85
C TYR A 82 -13.41 21.66 7.96
N SER A 83 -12.94 22.32 9.00
CA SER A 83 -12.98 23.77 9.13
C SER A 83 -11.54 24.25 9.00
N LYS A 84 -11.27 25.03 7.94
CA LYS A 84 -9.97 25.67 7.79
C LYS A 84 -9.80 26.62 8.97
N GLY A 85 -8.90 26.27 9.89
CA GLY A 85 -8.54 27.15 10.99
C GLY A 85 -8.08 28.51 10.46
N GLU A 86 -8.48 29.59 11.14
CA GLU A 86 -8.03 30.96 10.90
C GLU A 86 -6.51 31.10 10.87
#